data_AF-A0A9W6XMI1-F1
#
_entry.id   AF-A0A9W6XMI1-F1
#
_cell.length_a   1.000
_cell.length_b   1.000
_cell.length_c   1.000
_cell.angle_alpha   90.00
_cell.angle_beta   90.00
_cell.angle_gamma   90.00
#
_symmetry.space_group_name_H-M   'P 1'
#
loop_
_entity.id
_entity.type
_entity.pdbx_description
1 polymer ?
#
loop_
_entity_poly.entity_id
_entity_poly.type
_entity_poly.pdbx_seq_one_letter_code
_entity_poly.pdbx_strand_id
1 'polypeptide(L)'
;MEERADQPAAGGAAPNPFDQFVQAIDRIAVGLSHQNAQMYQDFQTRLHAYQQQLQQHVSAPQPAREYRLEGVSMPTFFGKPTESVDEFIFRAKLFMEGKCIDYTAASSQQRVIAILAANLREGAATLTALPTRYAMSSCPPTSNFVCAQS
;
A
#
# COMPACT_ATOMS: atom_id res chain seq x y z
N MET A 1 -1.92 66.98 67.50
CA MET A 1 -1.88 65.82 66.60
C MET A 1 -2.44 66.30 65.29
N GLU A 2 -1.63 66.43 64.25
CA GLU A 2 -2.05 66.04 62.91
C GLU A 2 -0.78 65.76 62.10
N GLU A 3 -0.75 64.54 61.59
CA GLU A 3 0.37 63.82 61.01
C GLU A 3 0.62 64.34 59.58
N ARG A 4 1.81 64.90 59.35
CA ARG A 4 2.23 65.39 58.04
C ARG A 4 2.67 64.19 57.20
N ALA A 5 1.80 63.76 56.29
CA ALA A 5 2.06 62.67 55.35
C ALA A 5 3.31 62.97 54.49
N ASP A 6 4.30 62.10 54.65
CA ASP A 6 5.51 62.01 53.85
C ASP A 6 5.15 61.48 52.44
N GLN A 7 5.39 62.30 51.42
CA GLN A 7 5.28 61.88 50.02
C GLN A 7 6.49 61.02 49.66
N PRO A 8 6.32 59.81 49.10
CA PRO A 8 7.46 59.11 48.54
C PRO A 8 7.91 59.84 47.27
N ALA A 9 9.14 60.33 47.30
CA ALA A 9 9.80 60.95 46.16
C ALA A 9 9.82 59.97 44.97
N ALA A 10 9.14 60.34 43.88
CA ALA A 10 9.28 59.70 42.59
C ALA A 10 10.68 59.99 42.03
N GLY A 11 11.65 59.19 42.43
CA GLY A 11 12.96 59.10 41.78
C GLY A 11 12.81 58.41 40.44
N GLY A 12 12.45 59.17 39.39
CA GLY A 12 12.52 58.73 38.01
C GLY A 12 13.98 58.59 37.57
N ALA A 13 14.62 57.46 37.91
CA ALA A 13 15.89 57.09 37.32
C ALA A 13 15.65 56.79 35.83
N ALA A 14 16.46 57.41 34.96
CA ALA A 14 16.48 57.04 33.54
C ALA A 14 16.72 55.53 33.42
N PRO A 15 16.01 54.81 32.54
CA PRO A 15 16.16 53.37 32.39
C PRO A 15 17.63 53.05 32.12
N ASN A 16 18.22 52.14 32.91
CA ASN A 16 19.63 51.82 32.74
C ASN A 16 19.81 51.23 31.33
N PRO A 17 20.84 51.64 30.59
CA PRO A 17 21.11 51.10 29.26
C PRO A 17 21.32 49.58 29.27
N PHE A 18 21.75 49.02 30.40
CA PHE A 18 21.83 47.58 30.62
C PHE A 18 20.46 46.90 30.65
N ASP A 19 19.46 47.48 31.33
CA ASP A 19 18.10 46.93 31.38
C ASP A 19 17.44 46.96 29.99
N GLN A 20 17.71 48.00 29.21
CA GLN A 20 17.25 48.10 27.82
C GLN A 20 17.88 47.03 26.92
N PHE A 21 19.17 46.73 27.13
CA PHE A 21 19.87 45.66 26.41
C PHE A 21 19.31 44.27 26.76
N VAL A 22 19.10 43.99 28.05
CA VAL A 22 18.50 42.72 28.51
C VAL A 22 17.09 42.53 27.92
N GLN A 23 16.26 43.57 27.92
CA GLN A 23 14.94 43.52 27.29
C GLN A 23 15.00 43.28 25.77
N ALA A 24 16.01 43.82 25.08
CA ALA A 24 16.21 43.56 23.65
C ALA A 24 16.57 42.09 23.39
N ILE A 25 17.42 41.49 24.24
CA ILE A 25 17.77 40.07 24.16
C ILE A 25 16.55 39.19 24.41
N ASP A 26 15.74 39.48 25.43
CA ASP A 26 14.53 38.70 25.72
C ASP A 26 13.55 38.72 24.55
N ARG A 27 13.38 39.87 23.89
CA ARG A 27 12.54 39.97 22.69
C ARG A 27 13.05 39.10 21.54
N ILE A 28 14.36 39.03 21.35
CA ILE A 28 14.98 38.18 20.32
C ILE A 28 14.80 36.70 20.68
N ALA A 29 15.03 36.33 21.95
CA ALA A 29 14.86 34.96 22.42
C ALA A 29 13.39 34.48 22.30
N VAL A 30 12.43 35.35 22.64
CA VAL A 30 11.00 35.09 22.44
C VAL A 30 10.67 34.99 20.95
N GLY A 31 11.23 35.85 20.11
CA GLY A 31 11.05 35.79 18.65
C GLY A 31 11.54 34.47 18.05
N LEU A 32 12.73 34.01 18.45
CA LEU A 32 13.32 32.75 17.99
C LEU A 32 12.54 31.53 18.50
N SER A 33 12.10 31.54 19.76
CA SER A 33 11.31 30.44 20.30
C SER A 33 9.93 30.33 19.62
N HIS A 34 9.31 31.47 19.30
CA HIS A 34 8.07 31.51 18.55
C HIS A 34 8.26 31.00 17.11
N GLN A 35 9.33 31.41 16.43
CA GLN A 35 9.65 30.93 15.09
C GLN A 35 9.91 29.41 15.06
N ASN A 36 10.65 28.89 16.04
CA ASN A 36 10.87 27.46 16.18
C ASN A 36 9.55 26.70 16.42
N ALA A 37 8.68 27.22 17.30
CA ALA A 37 7.37 26.61 17.56
C ALA A 37 6.50 26.53 16.30
N GLN A 38 6.47 27.59 15.48
CA GLN A 38 5.75 27.59 14.20
C GLN A 38 6.34 26.57 13.22
N MET A 39 7.67 26.49 13.12
CA MET A 39 8.34 25.53 12.24
C MET A 39 7.99 24.08 12.61
N TYR A 40 7.93 23.76 13.90
CA TYR A 40 7.53 22.44 14.36
C TYR A 40 6.06 22.12 14.04
N GLN A 41 5.17 23.10 14.18
CA GLN A 41 3.75 22.93 13.82
C GLN A 41 3.59 22.64 12.32
N ASP A 42 4.23 23.44 11.47
CA ASP A 42 4.18 23.25 10.01
C ASP A 42 4.72 21.89 9.60
N PHE A 43 5.82 21.45 10.22
CA PHE A 43 6.40 20.14 9.95
C PHE A 43 5.43 19.01 10.34
N GLN A 44 4.79 19.12 11.50
CA GLN A 44 3.78 18.16 11.95
C GLN A 44 2.58 18.12 10.98
N THR A 45 2.05 19.27 10.58
CA THR A 45 0.94 19.33 9.61
C THR A 45 1.32 18.70 8.28
N ARG A 46 2.53 18.97 7.77
CA ARG A 46 3.01 18.41 6.50
C ARG A 46 3.18 16.90 6.57
N LEU A 47 3.69 16.37 7.69
CA LEU A 47 3.78 14.92 7.91
C LEU A 47 2.40 14.26 7.95
N HIS A 48 1.43 14.86 8.65
CA HIS A 48 0.06 14.35 8.72
C HIS A 48 -0.59 14.31 7.33
N ALA A 49 -0.44 15.37 6.53
CA ALA A 49 -0.94 15.41 5.16
C ALA A 49 -0.30 14.32 4.28
N TYR A 50 1.01 14.11 4.41
CA TYR A 50 1.73 13.08 3.67
C TYR A 50 1.26 11.66 4.04
N GLN A 51 1.04 11.40 5.33
CA GLN A 51 0.49 10.11 5.78
C GLN A 51 -0.92 9.87 5.23
N GLN A 52 -1.78 10.89 5.22
CA GLN A 52 -3.11 10.76 4.61
C GLN A 52 -3.04 10.47 3.11
N GLN A 53 -2.11 11.11 2.40
CA GLN A 53 -1.90 10.87 0.97
C GLN A 53 -1.44 9.43 0.69
N LEU A 54 -0.54 8.89 1.50
CA LEU A 54 -0.12 7.50 1.40
C LEU A 54 -1.29 6.53 1.66
N GLN A 55 -2.11 6.82 2.66
CA GLN A 55 -3.24 5.98 3.01
C GLN A 55 -4.29 5.95 1.88
N GLN A 56 -4.52 7.07 1.19
CA GLN A 56 -5.36 7.10 -0.02
C GLN A 56 -4.79 6.27 -1.18
N HIS A 57 -3.47 6.28 -1.39
CA HIS A 57 -2.82 5.48 -2.43
C HIS A 57 -2.79 3.97 -2.17
N VAL A 58 -2.84 3.57 -0.89
CA VAL A 58 -2.84 2.15 -0.47
C VAL A 58 -4.26 1.59 -0.37
N SER A 59 -5.26 2.44 -0.14
CA SER A 59 -6.68 2.01 0.01
C SER A 59 -7.38 1.78 -1.34
N ALA A 60 -6.85 2.31 -2.44
CA ALA A 60 -7.30 1.92 -3.76
C ALA A 60 -6.78 0.50 -4.05
N PRO A 61 -7.63 -0.47 -4.42
CA PRO A 61 -7.15 -1.78 -4.88
C PRO A 61 -6.29 -1.53 -6.11
N GLN A 62 -4.98 -1.49 -5.93
CA GLN A 62 -4.07 -1.38 -7.06
C GLN A 62 -4.28 -2.64 -7.89
N PRO A 63 -4.63 -2.53 -9.19
CA PRO A 63 -4.59 -3.69 -10.05
C PRO A 63 -3.18 -4.25 -9.91
N ALA A 64 -3.08 -5.54 -9.55
CA ALA A 64 -1.81 -6.22 -9.31
C ALA A 64 -0.82 -5.75 -10.37
N ARG A 65 0.23 -5.02 -9.96
CA ARG A 65 1.22 -4.44 -10.88
C ARG A 65 1.76 -5.58 -11.70
N GLU A 66 1.23 -5.73 -12.91
CA GLU A 66 1.58 -6.81 -13.79
C GLU A 66 2.90 -6.39 -14.43
N TYR A 67 4.01 -6.68 -13.74
CA TYR A 67 5.34 -6.36 -14.23
C TYR A 67 5.48 -7.04 -15.59
N ARG A 68 5.53 -6.27 -16.67
CA ARG A 68 5.84 -6.79 -18.00
C ARG A 68 7.35 -6.84 -18.08
N LEU A 69 7.93 -7.93 -17.56
CA LEU A 69 9.29 -8.29 -17.93
C LEU A 69 9.28 -8.67 -19.41
N GLU A 70 9.87 -7.80 -20.23
CA GLU A 70 10.16 -8.08 -21.64
C GLU A 70 11.02 -9.35 -21.70
N GLY A 71 10.58 -10.36 -22.46
CA GLY A 71 11.31 -11.62 -22.64
C GLY A 71 10.87 -12.80 -21.76
N VAL A 72 9.95 -12.61 -20.80
CA VAL A 72 9.39 -13.72 -20.00
C VAL A 72 7.92 -13.92 -20.35
N SER A 73 7.65 -14.84 -21.28
CA SER A 73 6.31 -15.28 -21.62
C SER A 73 5.95 -16.58 -20.90
N MET A 74 4.66 -16.80 -20.68
CA MET A 74 4.19 -18.06 -20.11
C MET A 74 4.49 -19.18 -21.11
N PRO A 75 5.23 -20.24 -20.72
CA PRO A 75 5.53 -21.35 -21.62
C PRO A 75 4.25 -22.12 -21.94
N THR A 76 4.17 -22.70 -23.14
CA THR A 76 3.10 -23.62 -23.55
C THR A 76 3.64 -25.05 -23.57
N PHE A 77 2.88 -25.99 -23.01
CA PHE A 77 3.22 -27.42 -23.03
C PHE A 77 2.30 -28.17 -24.00
N PHE A 78 2.88 -28.84 -24.99
CA PHE A 78 2.12 -29.55 -26.02
C PHE A 78 1.93 -31.03 -25.70
N GLY A 79 2.60 -31.55 -24.68
CA GLY A 79 2.52 -32.96 -24.29
C GLY A 79 3.26 -33.88 -25.25
N LYS A 80 4.27 -33.36 -25.98
CA LYS A 80 5.08 -34.18 -26.88
C LYS A 80 6.07 -35.01 -26.05
N PRO A 81 6.42 -36.25 -26.46
CA PRO A 81 7.40 -37.08 -25.75
C PRO A 81 8.80 -36.45 -25.63
N THR A 82 9.10 -35.51 -26.53
CA THR A 82 10.37 -34.76 -26.56
C THR A 82 10.38 -33.57 -25.60
N GLU A 83 9.22 -33.19 -25.04
CA GLU A 83 9.10 -32.05 -24.13
C GLU A 83 9.27 -32.52 -22.68
N SER A 84 10.10 -31.80 -21.92
CA SER A 84 10.29 -32.06 -20.50
C SER A 84 9.25 -31.30 -19.67
N VAL A 85 8.56 -32.02 -18.80
CA VAL A 85 7.67 -31.43 -17.79
C VAL A 85 8.48 -30.55 -16.83
N ASP A 86 9.67 -30.98 -16.43
CA ASP A 86 10.54 -30.22 -15.53
C ASP A 86 10.95 -28.87 -16.14
N GLU A 87 11.26 -28.86 -17.44
CA GLU A 87 11.60 -27.63 -18.16
C GLU A 87 10.40 -26.68 -18.27
N PHE A 88 9.20 -27.21 -18.52
CA PHE A 88 7.95 -26.45 -18.50
C PHE A 88 7.68 -25.83 -17.13
N ILE A 89 7.76 -26.62 -16.06
CA ILE A 89 7.53 -26.16 -14.68
C ILE A 89 8.58 -25.12 -14.28
N PHE A 90 9.85 -25.33 -14.63
CA PHE A 90 10.92 -24.36 -14.38
C PHE A 90 10.61 -23.01 -15.05
N ARG A 91 10.29 -23.01 -16.35
CA ARG A 91 9.94 -21.78 -17.07
C ARG A 91 8.68 -21.12 -16.54
N ALA A 92 7.68 -21.89 -16.11
CA ALA A 92 6.48 -21.35 -15.49
C ALA A 92 6.78 -20.67 -14.14
N LYS A 93 7.67 -21.24 -13.31
CA LYS A 93 8.13 -20.61 -12.07
C LYS A 93 8.82 -19.28 -12.34
N LEU A 94 9.74 -19.22 -13.31
CA LEU A 94 10.38 -17.96 -13.72
C LEU A 94 9.35 -16.92 -14.18
N PHE A 95 8.30 -17.33 -14.90
CA PHE A 95 7.22 -16.44 -15.29
C PHE A 95 6.45 -15.89 -14.07
N MET A 96 6.12 -16.74 -13.10
CA MET A 96 5.41 -16.33 -11.89
C MET A 96 6.25 -15.37 -11.05
N GLU A 97 7.53 -15.68 -10.83
CA GLU A 97 8.48 -14.81 -10.13
C GLU A 97 8.62 -13.47 -10.86
N GLY A 98 8.70 -13.51 -12.19
CA GLY A 98 8.76 -12.33 -13.03
C GLY A 98 7.51 -11.45 -13.01
N LYS A 99 6.34 -12.04 -12.71
CA LYS A 99 5.05 -11.36 -12.56
C LYS A 99 4.72 -11.01 -11.11
N CYS A 100 5.64 -11.23 -10.17
CA CYS A 100 5.42 -11.08 -8.73
C CYS A 100 4.20 -11.88 -8.23
N ILE A 101 3.97 -13.07 -8.79
CA ILE A 101 2.93 -14.00 -8.33
C ILE A 101 3.56 -14.96 -7.33
N ASP A 102 3.17 -14.83 -6.06
CA ASP A 102 3.55 -15.80 -5.03
C ASP A 102 2.77 -17.10 -5.24
N TYR A 103 3.46 -18.11 -5.77
CA TYR A 103 2.89 -19.43 -6.04
C TYR A 103 2.89 -20.36 -4.81
N THR A 104 3.46 -19.93 -3.69
CA THR A 104 3.47 -20.67 -2.41
C THR A 104 2.28 -20.28 -1.52
N ALA A 105 1.77 -19.06 -1.67
CA ALA A 105 0.59 -18.59 -0.96
C ALA A 105 -0.69 -19.35 -1.36
N ALA A 106 -1.44 -19.81 -0.35
CA ALA A 106 -2.71 -20.52 -0.54
C ALA A 106 -3.75 -19.68 -1.33
N SER A 107 -3.76 -18.36 -1.12
CA SER A 107 -4.66 -17.42 -1.80
C SER A 107 -4.41 -17.33 -3.32
N SER A 108 -3.19 -17.64 -3.77
CA SER A 108 -2.78 -17.56 -5.17
C SER A 108 -2.89 -18.89 -5.91
N GLN A 109 -3.05 -20.01 -5.20
CA GLN A 109 -2.99 -21.35 -5.81
C GLN A 109 -3.99 -21.52 -6.96
N GLN A 110 -5.22 -21.07 -6.79
CA GLN A 110 -6.26 -21.20 -7.81
C GLN A 110 -5.94 -20.39 -9.08
N ARG A 111 -5.33 -19.21 -8.93
CA ARG A 111 -4.84 -18.39 -10.05
C ARG A 111 -3.67 -19.05 -10.77
N VAL A 112 -2.71 -19.60 -10.01
CA VAL A 112 -1.54 -20.30 -10.57
C VAL A 112 -1.96 -21.54 -11.36
N ILE A 113 -2.89 -22.34 -10.81
CA ILE A 113 -3.44 -23.52 -11.49
C ILE A 113 -4.15 -23.12 -12.79
N ALA A 114 -4.97 -22.07 -12.77
CA ALA A 114 -5.67 -21.60 -13.96
C ALA A 114 -4.69 -21.14 -15.06
N ILE A 115 -3.62 -20.44 -14.69
CA ILE A 115 -2.58 -20.01 -15.62
C ILE A 115 -1.85 -21.23 -16.22
N LEU A 116 -1.44 -22.20 -15.40
CA LEU A 116 -0.79 -23.43 -15.87
C LEU A 116 -1.69 -24.22 -16.82
N ALA A 117 -2.95 -24.45 -16.43
CA ALA A 117 -3.93 -25.21 -17.21
C ALA A 117 -4.23 -24.55 -18.56
N ALA A 118 -4.33 -23.22 -18.62
CA ALA A 118 -4.55 -22.49 -19.87
C ALA A 118 -3.40 -22.64 -20.88
N ASN A 119 -2.22 -23.06 -20.43
CA ASN A 119 -1.02 -23.23 -21.24
C ASN A 119 -0.72 -24.68 -21.60
N LEU A 120 -1.61 -25.62 -21.26
CA LEU A 120 -1.57 -26.99 -21.76
C LEU A 120 -2.33 -27.06 -23.10
N ARG A 121 -1.70 -27.61 -24.14
CA ARG A 121 -2.32 -27.85 -25.46
C ARG A 121 -2.58 -29.34 -25.69
N GLU A 122 -3.46 -29.62 -26.66
CA GLU A 122 -4.25 -30.83 -26.99
C GLU A 122 -3.66 -32.26 -26.83
N GLY A 123 -2.44 -32.45 -26.34
CA GLY A 123 -1.92 -33.76 -25.89
C GLY A 123 -1.83 -33.91 -24.36
N ALA A 124 -1.76 -32.81 -23.61
CA ALA A 124 -1.54 -32.81 -22.15
C ALA A 124 -2.82 -32.59 -21.32
N ALA A 125 -3.87 -32.02 -21.91
CA ALA A 125 -5.17 -31.82 -21.26
C ALA A 125 -5.99 -33.13 -21.13
N THR A 126 -5.61 -34.16 -21.88
CA THR A 126 -6.36 -35.41 -22.03
C THR A 126 -6.17 -36.37 -20.86
N LEU A 127 -5.14 -36.17 -20.00
CA LEU A 127 -4.98 -36.99 -18.78
C LEU A 127 -5.91 -36.53 -17.63
N THR A 128 -6.51 -35.34 -17.72
CA THR A 128 -7.54 -34.87 -16.79
C THR A 128 -8.96 -35.07 -17.32
N ALA A 129 -9.12 -35.64 -18.51
CA ALA A 129 -10.41 -35.79 -19.18
C ALA A 129 -10.71 -37.25 -19.56
N LEU A 130 -11.06 -38.05 -18.53
CA LEU A 130 -12.22 -38.99 -18.46
C LEU A 130 -11.91 -40.26 -17.62
N PRO A 131 -12.91 -40.89 -16.94
CA PRO A 131 -14.30 -40.49 -16.76
C PRO A 131 -14.79 -40.65 -15.29
N THR A 132 -15.24 -39.57 -14.66
CA THR A 132 -16.33 -39.70 -13.67
C THR A 132 -17.64 -39.86 -14.44
N ARG A 133 -17.82 -41.03 -15.05
CA ARG A 133 -19.17 -41.54 -15.32
C ARG A 133 -19.75 -41.87 -13.96
N TYR A 134 -20.51 -40.96 -13.35
CA TYR A 134 -21.70 -41.25 -12.56
C TYR A 134 -22.37 -39.92 -12.20
N ALA A 135 -23.69 -39.91 -12.36
CA ALA A 135 -24.65 -38.87 -11.99
C ALA A 135 -24.94 -37.75 -13.02
N MET A 136 -26.25 -37.53 -13.24
CA MET A 136 -26.93 -36.58 -14.11
C MET A 136 -26.98 -36.99 -15.59
N SER A 137 -27.75 -38.01 -15.99
CA SER A 137 -29.22 -38.01 -16.01
C SER A 137 -29.82 -36.64 -16.39
N SER A 138 -30.04 -36.48 -17.69
CA SER A 138 -31.18 -35.79 -18.31
C SER A 138 -31.56 -34.39 -17.82
N CYS A 139 -31.22 -33.36 -18.61
CA CYS A 139 -32.12 -32.22 -18.84
C CYS A 139 -31.76 -31.52 -20.18
N PRO A 140 -32.70 -31.46 -21.16
CA PRO A 140 -32.49 -30.74 -22.42
C PRO A 140 -32.62 -29.21 -22.24
N PRO A 141 -32.18 -28.41 -23.24
CA PRO A 141 -32.13 -26.96 -23.12
C PRO A 141 -33.52 -26.33 -23.34
N THR A 142 -33.67 -25.12 -22.81
CA THR A 142 -34.75 -24.13 -23.01
C THR A 142 -35.82 -24.03 -21.92
N SER A 143 -36.10 -22.77 -21.59
CA SER A 143 -37.22 -22.23 -20.82
C SER A 143 -37.03 -22.08 -19.31
N ASN A 144 -36.95 -20.80 -18.92
CA ASN A 144 -37.14 -20.22 -17.59
C ASN A 144 -37.73 -21.15 -16.53
N PHE A 145 -37.02 -21.43 -15.43
CA PHE A 145 -37.64 -21.60 -14.12
C PHE A 145 -36.63 -21.37 -12.98
N VAL A 146 -37.12 -20.65 -11.99
CA VAL A 146 -36.49 -20.26 -10.72
C VAL A 146 -36.32 -21.49 -9.81
N CYS A 147 -35.19 -21.60 -9.10
CA CYS A 147 -35.07 -22.26 -7.79
C CYS A 147 -33.87 -21.60 -7.08
N ALA A 148 -34.10 -20.59 -6.24
CA ALA A 148 -34.50 -20.68 -4.83
C ALA A 148 -33.36 -21.16 -3.93
N GLN A 149 -32.95 -20.24 -3.05
CA GLN A 149 -32.07 -20.44 -1.90
C GLN A 149 -32.60 -21.56 -1.00
N SER A 150 -31.69 -22.37 -0.48
CA SER A 150 -31.71 -22.95 0.87
C SER A 150 -30.28 -23.30 1.24
#